data_AF-A0A848D4V9-F1
#
_entry.id   AF-A0A848D4V9-F1
#
_cell.length_a   1.000
_cell.length_b   1.000
_cell.length_c   1.000
_cell.angle_alpha   90.00
_cell.angle_beta   90.00
_cell.angle_gamma   90.00
#
_symmetry.space_group_name_H-M   'P 1'
#
loop_
_entity.id
_entity.type
_entity.pdbx_description
1 polymer ?
#
loop_
_entity_poly.entity_id
_entity_poly.type
_entity_poly.pdbx_seq_one_letter_code
_entity_poly.pdbx_strand_id
1 'polypeptide(L)'
;MKFLFETAGIYGYDVTQYEERLFILQVFQLAFSSDEHRQRTLDIIDHWEERKHELKELNWRTFQQEYRDYIDFVKMLQLLPGIGAVVGAYANYNLLEHLGEVTMNAYRLRLFKSMEV
;
A
#
# COMPACT_ATOMS: atom_id res chain seq x y z
N MET A 1 0.24 -0.48 9.49
CA MET A 1 -1.17 -0.96 9.58
C MET A 1 -2.07 -0.03 10.37
N LYS A 2 -1.78 0.33 11.65
CA LYS A 2 -2.63 1.27 12.41
C LYS A 2 -2.96 2.57 11.64
N PHE A 3 -1.94 3.22 11.07
CA PHE A 3 -2.10 4.39 10.20
C PHE A 3 -3.11 4.17 9.05
N LEU A 4 -3.01 3.05 8.34
CA LEU A 4 -3.90 2.73 7.21
C LEU A 4 -5.34 2.52 7.70
N PHE A 5 -5.52 1.85 8.83
CA PHE A 5 -6.85 1.58 9.39
C PHE A 5 -7.53 2.86 9.89
N GLU A 6 -6.77 3.75 10.54
CA GLU A 6 -7.28 5.06 10.95
C GLU A 6 -7.61 5.93 9.74
N THR A 7 -6.76 5.92 8.71
CA THR A 7 -7.01 6.66 7.46
C THR A 7 -8.26 6.16 6.75
N ALA A 8 -8.46 4.84 6.66
CA ALA A 8 -9.69 4.25 6.12
C ALA A 8 -10.94 4.79 6.84
N GLY A 9 -10.90 4.82 8.18
CA GLY A 9 -11.96 5.37 9.00
C GLY A 9 -12.20 6.88 8.76
N ILE A 10 -11.15 7.67 8.56
CA ILE A 10 -11.25 9.10 8.20
C ILE A 10 -11.98 9.27 6.86
N TYR A 11 -11.72 8.40 5.89
CA TYR A 11 -12.41 8.39 4.60
C TYR A 11 -13.80 7.73 4.64
N GLY A 12 -14.26 7.26 5.81
CA GLY A 12 -15.60 6.71 6.01
C GLY A 12 -15.73 5.22 5.69
N TYR A 13 -14.63 4.48 5.54
CA TYR A 13 -14.63 3.06 5.24
C TYR A 13 -14.50 2.19 6.49
N ASP A 14 -15.26 1.10 6.55
CA ASP A 14 -15.32 0.17 7.68
C ASP A 14 -14.27 -0.95 7.56
N VAL A 15 -13.21 -0.86 8.35
CA VAL A 15 -12.10 -1.83 8.38
C VAL A 15 -12.50 -3.21 8.92
N THR A 16 -13.70 -3.35 9.51
CA THR A 16 -14.24 -4.66 9.89
C THR A 16 -14.73 -5.45 8.67
N GLN A 17 -14.96 -4.79 7.53
CA GLN A 17 -15.27 -5.44 6.26
C GLN A 17 -14.01 -6.11 5.69
N TYR A 18 -14.19 -7.31 5.14
CA TYR A 18 -13.09 -8.08 4.57
C TYR A 18 -12.48 -7.36 3.36
N GLU A 19 -13.35 -6.86 2.49
CA GLU A 19 -13.01 -6.09 1.31
C GLU A 19 -12.18 -4.86 1.66
N GLU A 20 -12.51 -4.16 2.75
CA GLU A 20 -11.72 -2.99 3.15
C GLU A 20 -10.31 -3.37 3.59
N ARG A 21 -10.16 -4.48 4.32
CA ARG A 21 -8.82 -5.01 4.64
C ARG A 21 -8.05 -5.38 3.38
N LEU A 22 -8.73 -5.93 2.37
CA LEU A 22 -8.11 -6.22 1.08
C LEU A 22 -7.67 -4.95 0.35
N PHE A 23 -8.50 -3.90 0.36
CA PHE A 23 -8.15 -2.61 -0.22
C PHE A 23 -6.90 -2.03 0.45
N ILE A 24 -6.85 -2.04 1.78
CA ILE A 24 -5.69 -1.59 2.55
C ILE A 24 -4.41 -2.37 2.19
N LEU A 25 -4.53 -3.68 1.93
CA LEU A 25 -3.40 -4.49 1.45
C LEU A 25 -2.93 -4.05 0.06
N GLN A 26 -3.85 -3.70 -0.85
CA GLN A 26 -3.49 -3.14 -2.16
C GLN A 26 -2.79 -1.79 -2.01
N VAL A 27 -3.31 -0.88 -1.19
CA VAL A 27 -2.66 0.42 -0.91
C VAL A 27 -1.23 0.23 -0.40
N PHE A 28 -1.04 -0.73 0.50
CA PHE A 28 0.27 -1.07 1.02
C PHE A 28 1.23 -1.60 -0.07
N GLN A 29 0.74 -2.49 -0.95
CA GLN A 29 1.52 -2.98 -2.10
C GLN A 29 1.84 -1.86 -3.09
N LEU A 30 0.91 -0.93 -3.31
CA LEU A 30 1.12 0.21 -4.20
C LEU A 30 2.28 1.08 -3.73
N ALA A 31 2.44 1.24 -2.42
CA ALA A 31 3.53 2.01 -1.82
C ALA A 31 4.87 1.26 -1.83
N PHE A 32 4.86 -0.07 -1.71
CA PHE A 32 6.03 -0.84 -1.29
C PHE A 32 6.28 -2.10 -2.12
N SER A 33 5.93 -2.09 -3.40
CA SER A 33 6.26 -3.19 -4.31
C SER A 33 7.06 -2.71 -5.51
N SER A 34 7.62 -3.66 -6.27
CA SER A 34 8.35 -3.40 -7.51
C SER A 34 7.51 -2.58 -8.51
N ASP A 35 8.16 -1.92 -9.47
CA ASP A 35 7.48 -1.10 -10.49
C ASP A 35 6.43 -1.89 -11.29
N GLU A 36 6.74 -3.13 -11.64
CA GLU A 36 5.82 -4.02 -12.35
C GLU A 36 4.60 -4.41 -11.49
N HIS A 37 4.82 -4.74 -10.21
CA HIS A 37 3.73 -5.05 -9.29
C HIS A 37 2.88 -3.81 -8.99
N ARG A 38 3.51 -2.66 -8.82
CA ARG A 38 2.84 -1.38 -8.55
C ARG A 38 1.86 -1.01 -9.67
N GLN A 39 2.22 -1.22 -10.94
CA GLN A 39 1.29 -0.99 -12.05
C GLN A 39 0.05 -1.90 -11.97
N ARG A 40 0.24 -3.18 -11.66
CA ARG A 40 -0.88 -4.14 -11.50
C ARG A 40 -1.77 -3.78 -10.31
N THR A 41 -1.17 -3.40 -9.19
CA THR A 41 -1.90 -2.93 -8.00
C THR A 41 -2.67 -1.65 -8.28
N LEU A 42 -2.11 -0.73 -9.08
CA LEU A 42 -2.81 0.50 -9.46
C LEU A 42 -4.07 0.21 -10.29
N ASP A 43 -4.00 -0.72 -11.26
CA ASP A 43 -5.17 -1.16 -12.04
C ASP A 43 -6.30 -1.70 -11.14
N ILE A 44 -5.92 -2.50 -10.13
CA ILE A 44 -6.85 -3.03 -9.14
C ILE A 44 -7.51 -1.92 -8.33
N ILE A 45 -6.74 -0.92 -7.87
CA ILE A 45 -7.26 0.20 -7.08
C ILE A 45 -8.17 1.10 -7.94
N ASP A 46 -7.80 1.37 -9.19
CA ASP A 46 -8.58 2.20 -10.11
C ASP A 46 -9.95 1.57 -10.44
N HIS A 47 -9.99 0.24 -10.52
CA HIS A 47 -11.20 -0.55 -10.82
C HIS A 47 -11.72 -1.32 -9.59
N TRP A 48 -11.51 -0.77 -8.39
CA TRP A 48 -11.73 -1.51 -7.14
C TRP A 48 -13.12 -2.13 -7.00
N GLU A 49 -14.17 -1.40 -7.35
CA GLU A 49 -15.55 -1.87 -7.18
C GLU A 49 -15.87 -3.09 -8.07
N GLU A 50 -15.22 -3.19 -9.23
CA GLU A 50 -15.35 -4.33 -10.15
C GLU A 50 -14.45 -5.50 -9.72
N ARG A 51 -13.23 -5.19 -9.28
CA ARG A 51 -12.16 -6.17 -9.00
C ARG A 51 -12.22 -6.79 -7.60
N LYS A 52 -12.87 -6.14 -6.63
CA LYS A 52 -12.91 -6.60 -5.23
C LYS A 52 -13.43 -8.03 -5.04
N HIS A 53 -14.27 -8.50 -5.96
CA HIS A 53 -14.82 -9.86 -5.92
C HIS A 53 -13.84 -10.93 -6.43
N GLU A 54 -12.92 -10.56 -7.34
CA GLU A 54 -11.88 -11.44 -7.88
C GLU A 54 -10.76 -11.70 -6.85
N LEU A 55 -10.57 -10.76 -5.92
CA LEU A 55 -9.52 -10.80 -4.90
C LEU A 55 -9.85 -11.68 -3.68
N LYS A 56 -10.99 -12.38 -3.69
CA LYS A 56 -11.39 -13.25 -2.57
C LYS A 56 -10.40 -14.40 -2.32
N GLU A 57 -9.62 -14.79 -3.32
CA GLU A 57 -8.55 -15.80 -3.21
C GLU A 57 -7.17 -15.16 -3.10
N LEU A 58 -6.99 -14.26 -2.13
CA LEU A 58 -5.73 -13.55 -1.97
C LEU A 58 -4.58 -14.53 -1.64
N ASN A 59 -3.60 -14.63 -2.54
CA ASN A 59 -2.43 -15.48 -2.34
C ASN A 59 -1.47 -14.83 -1.34
N TRP A 60 -1.64 -15.16 -0.06
CA TRP A 60 -0.84 -14.61 1.05
C TRP A 60 0.68 -14.76 0.85
N ARG A 61 1.10 -15.82 0.14
CA ARG A 61 2.52 -16.05 -0.16
C ARG A 61 3.09 -14.97 -1.07
N THR A 62 2.34 -14.60 -2.12
CA THR A 62 2.73 -13.51 -3.04
C THR A 62 2.79 -12.18 -2.29
N PHE A 63 1.81 -11.90 -1.42
CA PHE A 63 1.83 -10.69 -0.58
C PHE A 63 3.08 -10.62 0.30
N GLN A 64 3.42 -11.71 0.99
CA GLN A 64 4.57 -11.75 1.89
C GLN A 64 5.90 -11.60 1.16
N GLN A 65 6.00 -12.15 -0.06
CA GLN A 65 7.21 -12.06 -0.88
C GLN A 65 7.49 -10.62 -1.32
N GLU A 66 6.49 -9.93 -1.91
CA GLU A 66 6.66 -8.54 -2.35
C GLU A 66 7.01 -7.59 -1.19
N TYR A 67 6.37 -7.77 -0.02
CA TYR A 67 6.72 -6.99 1.16
C TYR A 67 8.16 -7.24 1.63
N ARG A 68 8.59 -8.51 1.65
CA ARG A 68 9.96 -8.86 2.05
C ARG A 68 10.97 -8.25 1.08
N ASP A 69 10.74 -8.38 -0.22
CA ASP A 69 11.66 -7.90 -1.26
C ASP A 69 11.88 -6.38 -1.15
N TYR A 70 10.82 -5.61 -0.84
CA TYR A 70 10.91 -4.18 -0.58
C TYR A 70 11.71 -3.84 0.69
N ILE A 71 11.39 -4.48 1.82
CA ILE A 71 12.10 -4.24 3.08
C ILE A 71 13.56 -4.65 2.96
N ASP A 72 13.85 -5.76 2.27
CA ASP A 72 15.21 -6.23 2.06
C ASP A 72 16.00 -5.29 1.15
N PHE A 73 15.37 -4.67 0.14
CA PHE A 73 15.98 -3.58 -0.64
C PHE A 73 16.34 -2.37 0.24
N VAL A 74 15.42 -1.91 1.09
CA VAL A 74 15.69 -0.80 2.02
C VAL A 74 16.82 -1.14 2.99
N LYS A 75 16.83 -2.36 3.53
CA LYS A 75 17.92 -2.84 4.42
C LYS A 75 19.26 -2.91 3.71
N MET A 76 19.31 -3.32 2.44
CA MET A 76 20.55 -3.32 1.66
C MET A 76 21.14 -1.91 1.54
N LEU A 77 20.30 -0.90 1.29
CA LEU A 77 20.74 0.49 1.25
C LEU A 77 21.26 0.98 2.61
N GLN A 78 20.71 0.48 3.71
CA GLN A 78 21.17 0.77 5.07
C GLN A 78 22.56 0.21 5.40
N LEU A 79 23.06 -0.80 4.67
CA LEU A 79 24.37 -1.42 4.91
C LEU A 79 25.55 -0.62 4.33
N LEU A 80 25.29 0.44 3.55
CA LEU A 80 26.33 1.31 3.01
C LEU A 80 26.91 2.22 4.11
N PRO A 81 28.23 2.16 4.42
CA PRO A 81 28.84 2.95 5.50
C PRO A 81 28.74 4.47 5.21
N GLY A 82 28.43 5.25 6.25
CA GLY A 82 28.17 6.69 6.16
C GLY A 82 26.75 7.06 5.72
N ILE A 83 26.04 6.16 5.04
CA ILE A 83 24.66 6.33 4.58
C ILE A 83 23.68 5.71 5.59
N GLY A 84 24.01 4.53 6.14
CA GLY A 84 23.10 3.71 6.95
C GLY A 84 22.43 4.34 8.18
N ALA A 85 23.15 5.16 8.97
CA ALA A 85 22.59 5.74 10.20
C ALA A 85 21.67 6.95 9.94
N VAL A 86 22.01 7.78 8.95
CA VAL A 86 21.19 8.93 8.51
C VAL A 86 20.00 8.43 7.69
N VAL A 87 20.23 7.46 6.80
CA VAL A 87 19.18 6.81 6.03
C VAL A 87 18.28 5.95 6.91
N GLY A 88 18.74 5.34 8.00
CA GLY A 88 17.85 4.55 8.87
C GLY A 88 16.70 5.39 9.46
N ALA A 89 17.01 6.56 10.04
CA ALA A 89 16.01 7.48 10.56
C ALA A 89 15.23 8.18 9.44
N TYR A 90 15.93 8.71 8.43
CA TYR A 90 15.30 9.43 7.32
C TYR A 90 14.41 8.53 6.46
N ALA A 91 14.86 7.31 6.14
CA ALA A 91 14.07 6.34 5.40
C ALA A 91 12.81 5.96 6.18
N ASN A 92 12.86 5.75 7.50
CA ASN A 92 11.64 5.44 8.25
C ASN A 92 10.59 6.58 8.19
N TYR A 93 11.03 7.84 8.25
CA TYR A 93 10.13 8.98 8.03
C TYR A 93 9.62 9.06 6.59
N ASN A 94 10.50 8.93 5.59
CA ASN A 94 10.14 8.92 4.17
C ASN A 94 9.18 7.78 3.81
N LEU A 95 9.34 6.60 4.43
CA LEU A 95 8.46 5.45 4.21
C LEU A 95 7.04 5.75 4.69
N LEU A 96 6.90 6.40 5.85
CA LEU A 96 5.59 6.75 6.39
C LEU A 96 4.95 7.91 5.62
N GLU A 97 5.75 8.91 5.22
CA GLU A 97 5.29 10.02 4.38
C GLU A 97 4.81 9.51 3.00
N HIS A 98 5.63 8.67 2.35
CA HIS A 98 5.28 8.03 1.08
C HIS A 98 4.01 7.17 1.21
N LEU A 99 3.92 6.33 2.26
CA LEU A 99 2.71 5.56 2.54
C LEU A 99 1.51 6.48 2.73
N GLY A 100 1.68 7.62 3.41
CA GLY A 100 0.64 8.61 3.61
C GLY A 100 0.12 9.20 2.31
N GLU A 101 1.02 9.65 1.43
CA GLU A 101 0.68 10.16 0.10
C GLU A 101 -0.07 9.12 -0.74
N VAL A 102 0.47 7.90 -0.81
CA VAL A 102 -0.13 6.80 -1.58
C VAL A 102 -1.51 6.45 -1.03
N THR A 103 -1.66 6.38 0.30
CA THR A 103 -2.94 6.08 0.95
C THR A 103 -3.97 7.16 0.67
N MET A 104 -3.62 8.43 0.84
CA MET A 104 -4.54 9.55 0.55
C MET A 104 -4.99 9.53 -0.91
N ASN A 105 -4.06 9.32 -1.84
CA ASN A 105 -4.39 9.32 -3.26
C ASN A 105 -5.22 8.10 -3.67
N ALA A 106 -4.96 6.91 -3.10
CA ALA A 106 -5.77 5.72 -3.37
C ALA A 106 -7.22 5.89 -2.91
N TYR A 107 -7.45 6.42 -1.71
CA TYR A 107 -8.82 6.69 -1.23
C TYR A 107 -9.51 7.80 -2.02
N ARG A 108 -8.78 8.87 -2.38
CA ARG A 108 -9.30 9.92 -3.26
C ARG A 108 -9.72 9.34 -4.62
N LEU A 109 -8.87 8.54 -5.24
CA LEU A 109 -9.16 7.89 -6.52
C LEU A 109 -10.43 7.05 -6.43
N ARG A 110 -10.53 6.19 -5.40
CA ARG A 110 -11.72 5.37 -5.15
C ARG A 110 -12.98 6.22 -4.97
N LEU A 111 -12.91 7.32 -4.22
CA LEU A 111 -14.02 8.25 -4.06
C LEU A 111 -14.42 8.89 -5.39
N PHE A 112 -13.46 9.42 -6.15
CA PHE A 112 -13.74 10.02 -7.46
C PHE A 112 -14.43 9.04 -8.40
N LYS A 113 -13.92 7.81 -8.52
CA LYS A 113 -14.54 6.76 -9.34
C LYS A 113 -15.96 6.42 -8.90
N SER A 114 -16.24 6.42 -7.59
CA SER A 114 -17.58 6.17 -7.08
C SER A 114 -18.60 7.29 -7.40
N MET A 115 -18.11 8.50 -7.73
CA MET A 115 -18.95 9.64 -8.10
C MET A 115 -19.21 9.74 -9.61
N GLU A 116 -18.45 9.03 -10.44
CA GLU A 116 -18.61 9.00 -11.90
C GLU A 116 -19.71 8.01 -12.35
N VAL A 117 -20.30 7.26 -11.41
CA VAL A 117 -21.34 6.25 -11.62
C VAL A 117 -22.75 6.82 -11.44
#